data_AF-A0A0J6NL02-F1
#
_entry.id   AF-A0A0J6NL02-F1
#
_cell.length_a   1.000
_cell.length_b   1.000
_cell.length_c   1.000
_cell.angle_alpha   90.00
_cell.angle_beta   90.00
_cell.angle_gamma   90.00
#
_symmetry.space_group_name_H-M   'P 1'
#
loop_
_entity.id
_entity.type
_entity.pdbx_description
1 polymer ?
#
loop_
_entity_poly.entity_id
_entity_poly.type
_entity_poly.pdbx_seq_one_letter_code
_entity_poly.pdbx_strand_id
1 'polypeptide(L)'
;MKRHPALLELSREHHQALKMARQARLAAASGEPERQASLAAELRVWSADALERHFAEEESTLFPRLARTEHAALAARALDEHRRLRALIAELATPDATTLARFAELMEAHVRFEERELFECLQSDLAAAQPASG
;
A
#
# COMPACT_ATOMS: atom_id res chain seq x y z
N MET A 1 -2.57 -23.04 -7.77
CA MET A 1 -3.81 -22.28 -7.51
C MET A 1 -3.72 -20.94 -8.23
N LYS A 2 -4.78 -20.48 -8.89
CA LYS A 2 -4.82 -19.10 -9.43
C LYS A 2 -5.22 -18.15 -8.30
N ARG A 3 -4.53 -17.02 -8.15
CA ARG A 3 -4.85 -15.96 -7.17
C ARG A 3 -6.26 -15.43 -7.42
N HIS A 4 -7.01 -15.18 -6.34
CA HIS A 4 -8.39 -14.71 -6.42
C HIS A 4 -8.45 -13.40 -7.21
N PRO A 5 -9.44 -13.16 -8.10
CA PRO A 5 -9.47 -11.98 -8.96
C PRO A 5 -9.31 -10.65 -8.21
N ALA A 6 -9.96 -10.50 -7.05
CA ALA A 6 -9.82 -9.29 -6.23
C ALA A 6 -8.37 -9.03 -5.77
N LEU A 7 -7.65 -10.08 -5.35
CA LEU A 7 -6.24 -9.95 -4.95
C LEU A 7 -5.35 -9.63 -6.15
N LEU A 8 -5.68 -10.14 -7.35
CA LEU A 8 -4.95 -9.84 -8.58
C LEU A 8 -5.10 -8.37 -9.00
N GLU A 9 -6.29 -7.79 -8.88
CA GLU A 9 -6.49 -6.36 -9.18
C GLU A 9 -5.71 -5.48 -8.19
N LEU A 10 -5.78 -5.75 -6.89
CA LEU A 10 -4.98 -5.03 -5.88
C LEU A 10 -3.47 -5.17 -6.13
N SER A 11 -3.01 -6.38 -6.48
CA SER A 11 -1.60 -6.60 -6.85
C SER A 11 -1.16 -5.79 -8.09
N ARG A 12 -2.08 -5.46 -9.01
CA ARG A 12 -1.77 -4.60 -10.15
C ARG A 12 -1.59 -3.15 -9.71
N GLU A 13 -2.43 -2.67 -8.82
CA GLU A 13 -2.37 -1.31 -8.28
C GLU A 13 -1.05 -1.04 -7.52
N HIS A 14 -0.48 -2.07 -6.87
CA HIS A 14 0.85 -2.02 -6.26
C HIS A 14 1.97 -1.60 -7.21
N HIS A 15 1.86 -1.87 -8.52
CA HIS A 15 2.88 -1.45 -9.48
C HIS A 15 3.00 0.08 -9.56
N GLN A 16 1.86 0.78 -9.51
CA GLN A 16 1.86 2.23 -9.49
C GLN A 16 2.37 2.76 -8.15
N ALA A 17 2.01 2.13 -7.03
CA ALA A 17 2.53 2.49 -5.70
C ALA A 17 4.06 2.37 -5.63
N LEU A 18 4.64 1.28 -6.13
CA LEU A 18 6.10 1.08 -6.21
C LEU A 18 6.79 2.08 -7.14
N LYS A 19 6.14 2.43 -8.26
CA LYS A 19 6.65 3.47 -9.16
C LYS A 19 6.72 4.83 -8.45
N MET A 20 5.67 5.21 -7.73
CA MET A 20 5.61 6.45 -6.96
C MET A 20 6.67 6.45 -5.84
N ALA A 21 6.83 5.34 -5.12
CA ALA A 21 7.87 5.19 -4.10
C ALA A 21 9.29 5.37 -4.69
N ARG A 22 9.56 4.75 -5.85
CA ARG A 22 10.84 4.93 -6.55
C ARG A 22 11.07 6.37 -6.97
N GLN A 23 10.04 7.05 -7.51
CA GLN A 23 10.15 8.48 -7.86
C GLN A 23 10.44 9.32 -6.61
N ALA A 24 9.79 9.02 -5.48
CA ALA A 24 9.97 9.74 -4.21
C ALA A 24 11.39 9.62 -3.70
N ARG A 25 11.96 8.42 -3.74
CA ARG A 25 13.38 8.19 -3.41
C ARG A 25 14.32 9.01 -4.28
N LEU A 26 14.07 9.07 -5.58
CA LEU A 26 14.93 9.81 -6.52
C LEU A 26 14.82 11.34 -6.36
N ALA A 27 13.64 11.86 -6.05
CA ALA A 27 13.46 13.29 -5.78
C ALA A 27 14.04 13.70 -4.42
N ALA A 28 13.91 12.84 -3.40
CA ALA A 28 14.57 13.06 -2.11
C ALA A 28 16.10 13.15 -2.27
N ALA A 29 16.69 12.25 -3.07
CA ALA A 29 18.12 12.19 -3.29
C ALA A 29 18.68 13.26 -4.25
N SER A 30 17.84 14.00 -4.98
CA SER A 30 18.34 14.97 -5.98
C SER A 30 18.90 16.24 -5.38
N GLY A 31 18.49 16.61 -4.16
CA GLY A 31 18.83 17.91 -3.58
C GLY A 31 18.20 19.10 -4.30
N GLU A 32 17.23 18.87 -5.19
CA GLU A 32 16.55 19.89 -6.00
C GLU A 32 15.15 20.17 -5.41
N PRO A 33 14.93 21.34 -4.78
CA PRO A 33 13.64 21.66 -4.16
C PRO A 33 12.47 21.66 -5.14
N GLU A 34 12.66 22.11 -6.39
CA GLU A 34 11.60 22.13 -7.39
C GLU A 34 11.14 20.72 -7.75
N ARG A 35 12.07 19.77 -7.85
CA ARG A 35 11.77 18.37 -8.13
C ARG A 35 11.03 17.71 -6.98
N GLN A 36 11.41 18.02 -5.74
CA GLN A 36 10.72 17.56 -4.53
C GLN A 36 9.30 18.10 -4.46
N ALA A 37 9.11 19.39 -4.73
CA ALA A 37 7.80 20.04 -4.74
C ALA A 37 6.88 19.48 -5.83
N SER A 38 7.40 19.32 -7.04
CA SER A 38 6.65 18.74 -8.17
C SER A 38 6.15 17.33 -7.85
N LEU A 39 7.03 16.48 -7.32
CA LEU A 39 6.65 15.12 -6.97
C LEU A 39 5.73 15.05 -5.75
N ALA A 40 5.92 15.90 -4.75
CA ALA A 40 5.01 15.99 -3.61
C ALA A 40 3.58 16.33 -4.06
N ALA A 41 3.42 17.24 -5.03
CA ALA A 41 2.12 17.55 -5.61
C ALA A 41 1.53 16.33 -6.35
N GLU A 42 2.32 15.64 -7.17
CA GLU A 42 1.90 14.41 -7.87
C GLU A 42 1.44 13.31 -6.90
N LEU A 43 2.22 13.07 -5.83
CA LEU A 43 1.88 12.11 -4.77
C LEU A 43 0.56 12.46 -4.09
N ARG A 44 0.33 13.73 -3.77
CA ARG A 44 -0.92 14.16 -3.12
C ARG A 44 -2.14 13.99 -4.04
N VAL A 45 -2.00 14.30 -5.33
CA VAL A 45 -3.07 14.11 -6.32
C VAL A 45 -3.38 12.63 -6.50
N TRP A 46 -2.36 11.81 -6.75
CA TRP A 46 -2.51 10.36 -6.91
C TRP A 46 -3.08 9.72 -5.63
N SER A 47 -2.64 10.17 -4.45
CA SER A 47 -3.10 9.62 -3.19
C SER A 47 -4.57 9.90 -2.93
N ALA A 48 -5.06 11.10 -3.27
CA ALA A 48 -6.43 11.51 -2.99
C ALA A 48 -7.48 10.72 -3.79
N ASP A 49 -7.06 9.97 -4.80
CA ASP A 49 -7.92 9.12 -5.63
C ASP A 49 -7.48 7.66 -5.59
N ALA A 50 -6.46 7.30 -6.38
CA ALA A 50 -6.09 5.91 -6.59
C ALA A 50 -5.61 5.19 -5.32
N LEU A 51 -4.70 5.80 -4.54
CA LEU A 51 -4.19 5.14 -3.32
C LEU A 51 -5.28 5.03 -2.24
N GLU A 52 -6.10 6.07 -2.06
CA GLU A 52 -7.16 6.03 -1.05
C GLU A 52 -8.23 4.99 -1.41
N ARG A 53 -8.59 4.86 -2.70
CA ARG A 53 -9.50 3.81 -3.16
C ARG A 53 -8.95 2.42 -2.90
N HIS A 54 -7.65 2.22 -3.17
CA HIS A 54 -6.96 0.97 -2.89
C HIS A 54 -7.04 0.62 -1.40
N PHE A 55 -6.61 1.53 -0.51
CA PHE A 55 -6.70 1.32 0.94
C PHE A 55 -8.13 1.08 1.41
N ALA A 56 -9.12 1.83 0.91
CA ALA A 56 -10.50 1.67 1.31
C ALA A 56 -11.06 0.29 0.95
N GLU A 57 -10.70 -0.26 -0.21
CA GLU A 57 -11.09 -1.62 -0.61
C GLU A 57 -10.52 -2.65 0.37
N GLU A 58 -9.24 -2.57 0.70
CA GLU A 58 -8.60 -3.51 1.61
C GLU A 58 -9.13 -3.40 3.05
N GLU A 59 -9.28 -2.17 3.55
CA GLU A 59 -9.77 -1.88 4.89
C GLU A 59 -11.23 -2.31 5.10
N SER A 60 -12.06 -2.22 4.06
CA SER A 60 -13.48 -2.58 4.14
C SER A 60 -13.77 -4.05 3.82
N THR A 61 -12.91 -4.72 3.05
CA THR A 61 -13.16 -6.09 2.57
C THR A 61 -12.17 -7.12 3.12
N LEU A 62 -10.86 -6.89 3.00
CA LEU A 62 -9.83 -7.88 3.27
C LEU A 62 -9.44 -7.93 4.75
N PHE A 63 -9.11 -6.78 5.33
CA PHE A 63 -8.63 -6.71 6.70
C PHE A 63 -9.67 -7.18 7.74
N PRO A 64 -10.99 -6.91 7.58
CA PRO A 64 -12.00 -7.45 8.50
C PRO A 64 -12.10 -8.99 8.48
N ARG A 65 -11.72 -9.63 7.37
CA ARG A 65 -11.67 -11.10 7.27
C ARG A 65 -10.46 -11.64 8.03
N LEU A 66 -9.27 -11.10 7.77
CA LEU A 66 -8.03 -11.43 8.47
C LEU A 66 -8.12 -11.20 9.99
N ALA A 67 -8.80 -10.13 10.41
CA ALA A 67 -8.98 -9.80 11.82
C ALA A 67 -9.78 -10.86 12.61
N ARG A 68 -10.47 -11.77 11.91
CA ARG A 68 -11.25 -12.88 12.50
C ARG A 68 -10.51 -14.21 12.50
N THR A 69 -9.26 -14.24 12.03
CA THR A 69 -8.41 -15.44 12.01
C THR A 69 -7.22 -15.25 12.95
N GLU A 70 -6.37 -16.27 13.06
CA GLU A 70 -5.12 -16.19 13.81
C GLU A 70 -4.13 -15.17 13.24
N HIS A 71 -4.38 -14.67 12.03
CA HIS A 71 -3.57 -13.70 11.31
C HIS A 71 -3.99 -12.24 11.55
N ALA A 72 -4.82 -11.96 12.56
CA ALA A 72 -5.31 -10.61 12.88
C ALA A 72 -4.19 -9.55 13.05
N ALA A 73 -2.99 -9.97 13.48
CA ALA A 73 -1.83 -9.09 13.59
C ALA A 73 -1.37 -8.52 12.23
N LEU A 74 -1.56 -9.25 11.12
CA LEU A 74 -1.21 -8.76 9.77
C LEU A 74 -2.13 -7.62 9.34
N ALA A 75 -3.44 -7.76 9.58
CA ALA A 75 -4.41 -6.70 9.32
C ALA A 75 -4.16 -5.46 10.19
N ALA A 76 -3.82 -5.65 11.47
CA ALA A 76 -3.49 -4.54 12.36
C ALA A 76 -2.24 -3.77 11.88
N ARG A 77 -1.23 -4.50 11.40
CA ARG A 77 -0.02 -3.90 10.80
C ARG A 77 -0.35 -3.10 9.55
N ALA A 78 -1.10 -3.67 8.60
CA ALA A 78 -1.47 -2.98 7.36
C ALA A 78 -2.23 -1.67 7.64
N LEU A 79 -3.22 -1.72 8.55
CA LEU A 79 -3.96 -0.54 8.99
C LEU A 79 -3.08 0.56 9.60
N ASP A 80 -2.06 0.19 10.38
CA ASP A 80 -1.10 1.14 10.93
C ASP A 80 -0.19 1.73 9.85
N GLU A 81 0.30 0.91 8.93
CA GLU A 81 1.09 1.36 7.77
C GLU A 81 0.28 2.30 6.86
N HIS A 82 -1.00 2.03 6.59
CA HIS A 82 -1.88 2.93 5.85
C HIS A 82 -2.03 4.29 6.52
N ARG A 83 -2.25 4.32 7.85
CA ARG A 83 -2.35 5.58 8.61
C ARG A 83 -1.05 6.39 8.52
N ARG A 84 0.10 5.73 8.63
CA ARG A 84 1.41 6.38 8.51
C ARG A 84 1.67 6.90 7.10
N LEU A 85 1.31 6.15 6.06
CA LEU A 85 1.42 6.58 4.66
C LEU A 85 0.56 7.83 4.40
N ARG A 86 -0.69 7.83 4.86
CA ARG A 86 -1.58 9.01 4.79
C ARG A 86 -0.99 10.22 5.52
N ALA A 87 -0.40 10.02 6.71
CA ALA A 87 0.24 11.09 7.46
C ALA A 87 1.45 11.69 6.71
N LEU A 88 2.33 10.84 6.16
CA LEU A 88 3.47 11.30 5.36
C LEU A 88 3.01 12.08 4.12
N ILE A 89 1.96 11.63 3.44
CA ILE A 89 1.40 12.35 2.28
C ILE A 89 0.82 13.71 2.69
N ALA A 90 0.20 13.80 3.88
CA ALA A 90 -0.28 15.08 4.42
C ALA A 90 0.88 16.04 4.77
N GLU A 91 1.97 15.53 5.35
CA GLU A 91 3.19 16.31 5.65
C GLU A 91 3.79 16.93 4.38
N LEU A 92 3.68 16.27 3.22
CA LEU A 92 4.10 16.79 1.91
C LEU A 92 3.30 18.02 1.42
N ALA A 93 2.38 18.56 2.23
CA ALA A 93 1.91 19.93 2.05
C ALA A 93 3.03 20.97 2.15
N THR A 94 4.08 20.66 2.90
CA THR A 94 5.36 21.37 2.89
C THR A 94 6.42 20.40 2.38
N PRO A 95 6.72 20.38 1.07
CA PRO A 95 7.59 19.36 0.48
C PRO A 95 9.00 19.37 1.07
N ASP A 96 9.48 18.20 1.48
CA ASP A 96 10.86 18.01 1.93
C ASP A 96 11.40 16.62 1.58
N ALA A 97 12.73 16.54 1.46
CA ALA A 97 13.43 15.31 1.10
C ALA A 97 13.23 14.17 2.11
N THR A 98 13.14 14.49 3.41
CA THR A 98 13.06 13.49 4.48
C THR A 98 11.71 12.78 4.43
N THR A 99 10.62 13.53 4.28
CA THR A 99 9.27 12.96 4.16
C THR A 99 9.12 12.13 2.89
N LEU A 100 9.65 12.60 1.75
CA LEU A 100 9.67 11.81 0.50
C LEU A 100 10.44 10.49 0.66
N ALA A 101 11.60 10.51 1.33
CA ALA A 101 12.39 9.30 1.58
C ALA A 101 11.66 8.31 2.50
N ARG A 102 11.06 8.81 3.59
CA ARG A 102 10.26 7.99 4.53
C ARG A 102 9.03 7.38 3.84
N PHE A 103 8.35 8.15 3.00
CA PHE A 103 7.25 7.65 2.18
C PHE A 103 7.71 6.52 1.26
N ALA A 104 8.82 6.72 0.55
CA ALA A 104 9.36 5.71 -0.37
C ALA A 104 9.70 4.39 0.35
N GLU A 105 10.39 4.48 1.48
CA GLU A 105 10.77 3.31 2.29
C GLU A 105 9.54 2.57 2.81
N LEU A 106 8.59 3.31 3.40
CA LEU A 106 7.38 2.70 3.96
C LEU A 106 6.51 2.06 2.88
N MET A 107 6.29 2.73 1.75
CA MET A 107 5.46 2.22 0.66
C MET A 107 6.05 0.94 0.04
N GLU A 108 7.36 0.88 -0.17
CA GLU A 108 8.02 -0.34 -0.67
C GLU A 108 7.95 -1.49 0.34
N ALA A 109 8.17 -1.20 1.62
CA ALA A 109 8.07 -2.19 2.68
C ALA A 109 6.64 -2.73 2.82
N HIS A 110 5.65 -1.84 2.74
CA HIS A 110 4.23 -2.13 2.81
C HIS A 110 3.77 -3.05 1.67
N VAL A 111 4.01 -2.66 0.41
CA VAL A 111 3.66 -3.49 -0.76
C VAL A 111 4.33 -4.86 -0.69
N ARG A 112 5.61 -4.92 -0.29
CA ARG A 112 6.32 -6.21 -0.16
C ARG A 112 5.69 -7.09 0.91
N PHE A 113 5.29 -6.50 2.03
CA PHE A 113 4.62 -7.20 3.13
C PHE A 113 3.27 -7.76 2.66
N GLU A 114 2.47 -6.94 1.97
CA GLU A 114 1.15 -7.39 1.52
C GLU A 114 1.24 -8.52 0.51
N GLU A 115 2.09 -8.38 -0.51
CA GLU A 115 2.26 -9.38 -1.56
C GLU A 115 2.76 -10.74 -1.06
N ARG A 116 3.64 -10.73 -0.06
CA ARG A 116 4.38 -11.93 0.36
C ARG A 116 3.86 -12.58 1.62
N GLU A 117 3.12 -11.83 2.44
CA GLU A 117 2.63 -12.30 3.73
C GLU A 117 1.11 -12.19 3.78
N LEU A 118 0.56 -10.99 3.64
CA LEU A 118 -0.87 -10.73 3.86
C LEU A 118 -1.75 -11.43 2.80
N PHE A 119 -1.43 -11.26 1.51
CA PHE A 119 -2.20 -11.83 0.40
C PHE A 119 -2.04 -13.35 0.30
N GLU A 120 -0.89 -13.91 0.70
CA GLU A 120 -0.69 -15.36 0.77
C GLU A 120 -1.56 -15.99 1.88
N CYS A 121 -1.66 -15.35 3.04
CA CYS A 121 -2.59 -15.77 4.10
C CYS A 121 -4.04 -15.69 3.63
N LEU A 122 -4.46 -14.57 3.02
CA LEU A 122 -5.83 -14.43 2.49
C LEU A 122 -6.15 -15.45 1.40
N GLN A 123 -5.19 -15.75 0.53
CA GLN A 123 -5.37 -16.77 -0.50
C GLN A 123 -5.59 -18.15 0.12
N SER A 124 -4.87 -18.49 1.19
CA SER A 124 -5.02 -19.75 1.92
C SER A 124 -6.40 -19.85 2.60
N ASP A 125 -6.86 -18.78 3.23
CA ASP A 125 -8.20 -18.71 3.83
C ASP A 125 -9.32 -18.83 2.79
N LEU A 126 -9.19 -18.15 1.64
CA LEU A 126 -10.16 -18.21 0.54
C LEU A 126 -10.20 -19.59 -0.14
N ALA A 127 -9.09 -20.32 -0.13
CA ALA A 127 -9.01 -21.69 -0.59
C ALA A 127 -9.71 -22.65 0.37
N ALA A 128 -9.50 -22.50 1.68
CA ALA A 128 -10.14 -23.34 2.70
C ALA A 128 -11.66 -23.13 2.81
N ALA A 129 -12.16 -21.93 2.50
CA ALA A 129 -13.57 -21.59 2.54
C ALA A 129 -14.39 -22.08 1.32
N GLN A 130 -13.74 -22.51 0.24
CA GLN A 130 -14.41 -23.13 -0.90
C GLN A 130 -14.39 -24.66 -0.71
N PRO A 131 -15.52 -25.32 -0.40
CA PRO A 131 -15.54 -26.77 -0.42
C PRO A 131 -15.21 -27.23 -1.84
N ALA A 132 -14.33 -28.22 -1.96
CA ALA A 132 -14.09 -28.91 -3.23
C ALA A 132 -15.45 -29.40 -3.75
N SER A 133 -15.97 -28.77 -4.80
CA SER A 133 -17.10 -29.30 -5.54
C SER A 133 -16.66 -30.64 -6.11
N GLY A 134 -17.10 -31.72 -5.45
CA GLY A 134 -17.07 -33.07 -5.99
C GLY A 134 -18.13 -33.28 -7.05
#